data_AF-A0A7K7KS96-F1
#
_entry.id   AF-A0A7K7KS96-F1
#
_cell.length_a   1.000
_cell.length_b   1.000
_cell.length_c   1.000
_cell.angle_alpha   90.00
_cell.angle_beta   90.00
_cell.angle_gamma   90.00
#
_symmetry.space_group_name_H-M   'P 1'
#
loop_
_entity.id
_entity.type
_entity.pdbx_description
1 polymer ?
#
loop_
_entity_poly.entity_id
_entity_poly.type
_entity_poly.pdbx_seq_one_letter_code
_entity_poly.pdbx_strand_id
1 'polypeptide(L)'
;GVGMGMTAPVSITAFPAEDGSLQQKVKVYLRIPNQFQASPPCPSDESIKIEERQALTIYSTQFGGYAKEVDYVNYAAKLKSALGSEATYRKDFYFCNGYDPPMKPYGRRNEVWFVKE
;
A
#
# COMPACT_ATOMS: atom_id res chain seq x y z
N GLY A 1 22.40 -16.52 2.80
CA GLY A 1 21.81 -15.19 2.52
C GLY A 1 21.64 -14.42 3.82
N VAL A 2 21.41 -13.11 3.75
CA VAL A 2 21.18 -12.25 4.92
C VAL A 2 19.71 -12.34 5.35
N GLY A 3 19.45 -12.55 6.65
CA GLY A 3 18.10 -12.53 7.20
C GLY A 3 17.64 -11.10 7.45
N MET A 4 16.77 -10.55 6.58
CA MET A 4 16.27 -9.18 6.73
C MET A 4 15.07 -9.04 7.68
N GLY A 5 14.38 -10.14 7.96
CA GLY A 5 13.09 -10.10 8.66
C GLY A 5 11.98 -9.47 7.82
N MET A 6 10.79 -9.32 8.42
CA MET A 6 9.64 -8.69 7.78
C MET A 6 9.43 -7.28 8.34
N THR A 7 9.05 -6.35 7.46
CA THR A 7 8.63 -5.01 7.85
C THR A 7 7.14 -4.83 7.58
N ALA A 8 6.54 -3.90 8.31
CA ALA A 8 5.17 -3.45 8.07
C ALA A 8 5.19 -1.97 7.65
N PRO A 9 4.20 -1.54 6.84
CA PRO A 9 3.21 -2.37 6.15
C PRO A 9 3.78 -3.07 4.90
N VAL A 10 3.07 -4.11 4.45
CA VAL A 10 3.11 -4.50 3.04
C VAL A 10 2.20 -3.55 2.28
N SER A 11 2.73 -2.88 1.25
CA SER A 11 1.99 -1.88 0.49
C SER A 11 1.77 -2.36 -0.94
N ILE A 12 0.53 -2.32 -1.42
CA ILE A 12 0.16 -2.73 -2.77
C ILE A 12 -0.35 -1.50 -3.52
N THR A 13 0.18 -1.23 -4.71
CA THR A 13 -0.42 -0.23 -5.60
C THR A 13 -1.59 -0.85 -6.34
N ALA A 14 -2.77 -0.28 -6.11
CA ALA A 14 -4.01 -0.57 -6.80
C ALA A 14 -4.25 0.48 -7.88
N PHE A 15 -4.67 0.03 -9.07
CA PHE A 15 -5.01 0.88 -10.20
C PHE A 15 -6.52 0.78 -10.45
N PRO A 16 -7.30 1.85 -10.18
CA PRO A 16 -8.72 1.88 -10.51
C PRO A 16 -8.97 1.70 -12.01
N ALA A 17 -10.02 0.97 -12.35
CA ALA A 17 -10.62 0.95 -13.69
C ALA A 17 -11.79 1.95 -13.76
N GLU A 18 -12.27 2.24 -14.97
CA GLU A 18 -13.37 3.19 -15.20
C GLU A 18 -14.70 2.73 -14.60
N ASP A 19 -14.91 1.42 -14.50
CA ASP A 19 -16.10 0.80 -13.90
C ASP A 19 -16.05 0.74 -12.36
N GLY A 20 -14.99 1.26 -11.74
CA GLY A 20 -14.77 1.25 -10.30
C GLY A 20 -14.14 -0.03 -9.74
N SER A 21 -13.88 -1.04 -10.59
CA SER A 21 -13.09 -2.23 -10.22
C SER A 21 -11.58 -1.91 -10.18
N LEU A 22 -10.77 -2.88 -9.74
CA LEU A 22 -9.32 -2.79 -9.88
C LEU A 22 -8.84 -3.50 -11.14
N GLN A 23 -7.87 -2.89 -11.83
CA GLN A 23 -7.16 -3.56 -12.90
C GLN A 23 -6.39 -4.77 -12.34
N GLN A 24 -6.25 -5.84 -13.12
CA GLN A 24 -5.41 -7.00 -12.79
C GLN A 24 -3.90 -6.68 -12.95
N LYS A 25 -3.49 -5.60 -12.31
CA LYS A 25 -2.11 -5.09 -12.28
C LYS A 25 -1.85 -4.64 -10.87
N VAL A 26 -0.83 -5.21 -10.24
CA VAL A 26 -0.43 -4.82 -8.89
C VAL A 26 1.08 -4.67 -8.84
N LYS A 27 1.53 -3.73 -8.02
CA LYS A 27 2.93 -3.67 -7.56
C LYS A 27 2.94 -3.84 -6.06
N VAL A 28 3.74 -4.78 -5.57
CA VAL A 28 3.89 -5.04 -4.14
C VAL A 28 5.18 -4.42 -3.66
N TYR A 29 5.10 -3.70 -2.56
CA TYR A 29 6.19 -2.97 -1.94
C TYR A 29 6.41 -3.49 -0.52
N LEU A 30 7.65 -3.84 -0.25
CA LEU A 30 8.14 -4.21 1.07
C LEU A 30 9.19 -3.19 1.48
N ARG A 31 9.02 -2.60 2.66
CA ARG A 31 9.98 -1.59 3.14
C ARG A 31 11.27 -2.28 3.56
N ILE A 32 12.41 -1.88 3.00
CA ILE A 32 13.71 -2.39 3.46
C ILE A 32 13.96 -1.89 4.91
N PRO A 33 14.37 -2.75 5.86
CA PRO A 33 14.69 -2.33 7.23
C PRO A 33 15.78 -1.25 7.27
N ASN A 34 15.75 -0.38 8.28
CA ASN A 34 16.66 0.79 8.37
C ASN A 34 18.14 0.42 8.22
N GLN A 35 18.56 -0.69 8.81
CA GLN A 35 19.95 -1.16 8.77
C GLN A 35 20.45 -1.50 7.34
N PHE A 36 19.55 -1.74 6.39
CA PHE A 36 19.87 -2.08 5.00
C PHE A 36 19.53 -0.96 4.01
N GLN A 37 18.94 0.16 4.44
CA GLN A 37 18.51 1.23 3.54
C GLN A 37 19.68 1.83 2.74
N ALA A 38 20.85 2.00 3.36
CA ALA A 38 22.03 2.55 2.70
C ALA A 38 22.70 1.60 1.70
N SER A 39 22.53 0.28 1.89
CA SER A 39 23.13 -0.75 1.04
C SER A 39 22.26 -2.01 1.06
N PRO A 40 21.14 -2.01 0.34
CA PRO A 40 20.23 -3.15 0.31
C PRO A 40 20.88 -4.37 -0.36
N PRO A 41 20.61 -5.60 0.13
CA PRO A 41 21.13 -6.78 -0.52
C PRO A 41 20.52 -6.92 -1.93
N CYS A 42 21.34 -7.40 -2.88
CA CYS A 42 20.90 -7.63 -4.24
C CYS A 42 19.81 -8.73 -4.26
N PRO A 43 18.63 -8.48 -4.87
CA PRO A 43 17.62 -9.51 -5.06
C PRO A 43 18.17 -10.65 -5.92
N SER A 44 17.86 -11.89 -5.55
CA SER A 44 18.21 -13.07 -6.36
C SER A 44 17.19 -13.38 -7.46
N ASP A 45 15.99 -12.82 -7.35
CA ASP A 45 14.89 -12.97 -8.31
C ASP A 45 14.82 -11.71 -9.19
N GLU A 46 14.88 -11.88 -10.50
CA GLU A 46 14.90 -10.80 -11.49
C GLU A 46 13.58 -10.01 -11.55
N SER A 47 12.48 -10.59 -11.06
CA SER A 47 11.18 -9.90 -10.95
C SER A 47 11.16 -8.87 -9.82
N ILE A 48 12.12 -8.93 -8.88
CA ILE A 48 12.22 -8.03 -7.74
C ILE A 48 13.21 -6.91 -8.06
N LYS A 49 12.76 -5.67 -7.84
CA LYS A 49 13.58 -4.47 -8.05
C LYS A 49 13.64 -3.66 -6.77
N ILE A 50 14.81 -3.09 -6.48
CA ILE A 50 14.97 -2.07 -5.44
C ILE A 50 14.47 -0.76 -6.03
N GLU A 51 13.47 -0.17 -5.38
CA GLU A 51 12.91 1.14 -5.75
C GLU A 51 13.25 2.14 -4.64
N GLU A 52 13.93 3.23 -4.99
CA GLU A 52 14.06 4.37 -4.12
C GLU A 52 12.77 5.21 -4.20
N ARG A 53 12.00 5.23 -3.12
CA ARG A 53 10.77 6.00 -3.04
C ARG A 53 11.04 7.34 -2.36
N GLN A 54 10.79 8.42 -3.08
CA GLN A 54 10.84 9.78 -2.53
C GLN A 54 9.82 9.97 -1.40
N ALA A 55 10.03 11.00 -0.58
CA ALA A 55 9.07 11.38 0.45
C ALA A 55 7.70 11.70 -0.19
N LEU A 56 6.63 11.16 0.40
CA LEU A 56 5.26 11.36 -0.06
C LEU A 56 4.44 12.03 1.04
N THR A 57 3.57 12.96 0.65
CA THR A 57 2.47 13.41 1.50
C THR A 57 1.22 12.62 1.09
N ILE A 58 0.50 12.08 2.07
CA ILE A 58 -0.65 11.20 1.81
C ILE A 58 -1.88 11.65 2.59
N TYR A 59 -3.05 11.29 2.07
CA TYR A 59 -4.28 11.20 2.83
C TYR A 59 -4.54 9.72 3.12
N SER A 60 -4.82 9.37 4.38
CA SER A 60 -4.99 7.99 4.81
C SER A 60 -6.32 7.77 5.52
N THR A 61 -6.93 6.61 5.31
CA THR A 61 -7.99 6.08 6.17
C THR A 61 -7.61 4.72 6.70
N GLN A 62 -7.97 4.44 7.96
CA GLN A 62 -7.70 3.18 8.66
C GLN A 62 -8.97 2.37 8.81
N PHE A 63 -8.85 1.05 8.67
CA PHE A 63 -9.92 0.11 8.96
C PHE A 63 -9.41 -1.22 9.50
N GLY A 64 -10.31 -1.96 10.16
CA GLY A 64 -10.02 -3.26 10.76
C GLY A 64 -10.54 -4.44 9.95
N GLY A 65 -10.25 -5.65 10.46
CA GLY A 65 -10.70 -6.91 9.86
C GLY A 65 -9.77 -7.46 8.77
N TYR A 66 -10.21 -8.54 8.13
CA TYR A 66 -9.52 -9.11 6.97
C TYR A 66 -9.84 -8.28 5.75
N ALA A 67 -8.84 -7.59 5.19
CA ALA A 67 -9.03 -6.79 4.00
C ALA A 67 -8.95 -7.65 2.73
N LYS A 68 -10.04 -7.66 1.97
CA LYS A 68 -10.07 -8.12 0.58
C LYS A 68 -10.13 -6.92 -0.35
N GLU A 69 -10.06 -7.19 -1.65
CA GLU A 69 -10.17 -6.15 -2.69
C GLU A 69 -11.40 -5.24 -2.50
N VAL A 70 -12.58 -5.85 -2.29
CA VAL A 70 -13.82 -5.10 -2.08
C VAL A 70 -13.77 -4.15 -0.88
N ASP A 71 -13.04 -4.53 0.17
CA ASP A 71 -12.87 -3.67 1.35
C ASP A 71 -12.02 -2.46 1.00
N TYR A 72 -10.89 -2.66 0.32
CA TYR A 72 -10.03 -1.55 -0.13
C TYR A 72 -10.77 -0.59 -1.06
N VAL A 73 -11.55 -1.10 -2.03
CA VAL A 73 -12.38 -0.27 -2.91
C VAL A 73 -13.40 0.55 -2.11
N ASN A 74 -14.09 -0.09 -1.15
CA ASN A 74 -15.07 0.59 -0.30
C ASN A 74 -14.44 1.68 0.57
N TYR A 75 -13.28 1.42 1.19
CA TYR A 75 -12.60 2.41 2.02
C TYR A 75 -11.93 3.52 1.20
N ALA A 76 -11.48 3.23 -0.02
CA ALA A 76 -11.04 4.26 -0.97
C ALA A 76 -12.19 5.20 -1.35
N ALA A 77 -13.38 4.67 -1.63
CA ALA A 77 -14.57 5.48 -1.91
C ALA A 77 -14.96 6.36 -0.70
N LYS A 78 -14.90 5.82 0.53
CA LYS A 78 -15.12 6.59 1.76
C LYS A 78 -14.10 7.71 1.94
N LEU A 79 -12.81 7.44 1.73
CA LEU A 79 -11.76 8.45 1.81
C LEU A 79 -11.96 9.55 0.76
N LYS A 80 -12.25 9.17 -0.49
CA LYS A 80 -12.59 10.11 -1.57
C LYS A 80 -13.76 11.01 -1.19
N SER A 81 -14.83 10.44 -0.63
CA SER A 81 -15.98 11.22 -0.19
C SER A 81 -15.65 12.16 0.97
N ALA A 82 -14.80 11.73 1.91
CA ALA A 82 -14.40 12.53 3.06
C ALA A 82 -13.49 13.70 2.69
N LEU A 83 -12.64 13.51 1.67
CA LEU A 83 -11.75 14.54 1.15
C LEU A 83 -12.48 15.64 0.35
N GLY A 84 -13.66 15.32 -0.20
CA GLY A 84 -14.43 16.27 -1.01
C GLY A 84 -13.73 16.67 -2.32
N SER A 85 -14.21 17.75 -2.93
CA SER A 85 -13.71 18.24 -4.23
C SER A 85 -12.44 19.09 -4.14
N GLU A 86 -12.10 19.59 -2.95
CA GLU A 86 -10.97 20.51 -2.75
C GLU A 86 -9.63 19.78 -2.65
N ALA A 87 -9.62 18.51 -2.27
CA ALA A 87 -8.39 17.73 -2.13
C ALA A 87 -7.79 17.38 -3.49
N THR A 88 -6.53 17.78 -3.69
CA THR A 88 -5.73 17.37 -4.85
C THR A 88 -4.88 16.15 -4.51
N TYR A 89 -5.08 15.07 -5.26
CA TYR A 89 -4.37 13.80 -5.07
C TYR A 89 -4.42 12.98 -6.35
N ARG A 90 -3.45 12.07 -6.48
CA ARG A 90 -3.30 11.15 -7.62
C ARG A 90 -4.49 10.22 -7.74
N LYS A 91 -5.18 10.24 -8.89
CA LYS A 91 -6.38 9.41 -9.14
C LYS A 91 -6.07 8.16 -9.95
N ASP A 92 -4.88 8.07 -10.55
CA ASP A 92 -4.43 6.96 -11.37
C ASP A 92 -4.05 5.72 -10.54
N PHE A 93 -3.74 5.90 -9.25
CA PHE A 93 -3.48 4.80 -8.34
C PHE A 93 -3.74 5.18 -6.88
N TYR A 94 -3.83 4.19 -6.02
CA TYR A 94 -3.76 4.35 -4.57
C TYR A 94 -3.03 3.18 -3.91
N PHE A 95 -2.62 3.34 -2.65
CA PHE A 95 -1.98 2.27 -1.91
C PHE A 95 -2.95 1.55 -0.97
N CYS A 96 -2.87 0.23 -0.98
CA CYS A 96 -3.51 -0.69 -0.04
C CYS A 96 -2.45 -1.22 0.92
N ASN A 97 -2.54 -0.89 2.21
CA ASN A 97 -1.51 -1.19 3.19
C ASN A 97 -2.03 -2.18 4.23
N GLY A 98 -1.38 -3.35 4.33
CA GLY A 98 -1.64 -4.35 5.36
C GLY A 98 -0.50 -4.42 6.36
N TYR A 99 -0.82 -4.34 7.65
CA TYR A 99 0.18 -4.34 8.73
C TYR A 99 0.34 -5.71 9.40
N ASP A 100 -0.74 -6.48 9.45
CA ASP A 100 -0.80 -7.70 10.25
C ASP A 100 -0.74 -8.97 9.37
N PRO A 101 -0.02 -10.01 9.81
CA PRO A 101 0.05 -11.28 9.11
C PRO A 101 -1.32 -12.00 9.09
N PRO A 102 -1.55 -12.95 8.17
CA PRO A 102 -2.82 -13.67 8.05
C PRO A 102 -3.30 -14.34 9.34
N MET A 103 -2.39 -14.78 10.20
CA MET A 103 -2.70 -15.53 11.42
C MET A 103 -3.20 -14.70 12.61
N LYS A 104 -3.30 -13.37 12.51
CA LYS A 104 -3.82 -12.52 13.60
C LYS A 104 -5.35 -12.32 13.46
N PRO A 105 -6.19 -12.89 14.34
CA PRO A 105 -7.64 -12.88 14.16
C PRO A 105 -8.31 -11.55 14.53
N TYR A 106 -7.78 -10.79 15.49
CA TYR A 106 -8.38 -9.55 16.00
C TYR A 106 -7.39 -8.38 15.97
N GLY A 107 -7.91 -7.15 16.02
CA GLY A 107 -7.09 -5.93 16.09
C GLY A 107 -6.19 -5.75 14.87
N ARG A 108 -6.64 -6.21 13.69
CA ARG A 108 -5.94 -6.02 12.42
C ARG A 108 -6.05 -4.55 12.01
N ARG A 109 -4.98 -4.00 11.45
CA ARG A 109 -4.91 -2.65 10.89
C ARG A 109 -4.62 -2.74 9.39
N ASN A 110 -5.48 -2.10 8.62
CA ASN A 110 -5.27 -1.87 7.19
C ASN A 110 -5.52 -0.40 6.89
N GLU A 111 -4.90 0.10 5.83
CA GLU A 111 -5.06 1.49 5.41
C GLU A 111 -5.17 1.64 3.89
N VAL A 112 -5.94 2.63 3.45
CA VAL A 112 -5.91 3.14 2.08
C VAL A 112 -5.19 4.48 2.09
N TRP A 113 -4.23 4.68 1.18
CA TRP A 113 -3.54 5.96 1.00
C TRP A 113 -3.75 6.54 -0.40
N PHE A 114 -4.15 7.81 -0.45
CA PHE A 114 -4.07 8.64 -1.64
C PHE A 114 -2.83 9.54 -1.54
N VAL A 115 -2.06 9.61 -2.62
CA VAL A 115 -0.86 10.47 -2.68
C VAL A 115 -1.30 11.87 -3.06
N LYS A 116 -1.00 12.84 -2.19
CA LYS A 116 -1.24 14.26 -2.47
C LYS A 116 -0.39 14.70 -3.67
N GLU A 117 -0.99 15.49 -4.56
CA GLU A 117 -0.27 16.15 -5.66
C GLU A 117 0.51 17.37 -5.20
#